data_AF-A0A1G9LAH3-F1
#
_entry.id   AF-A0A1G9LAH3-F1
#
_cell.length_a   1.000
_cell.length_b   1.000
_cell.length_c   1.000
_cell.angle_alpha   90.00
_cell.angle_beta   90.00
_cell.angle_gamma   90.00
#
_symmetry.space_group_name_H-M   'P 1'
#
loop_
_entity.id
_entity.type
_entity.pdbx_description
1 polymer ?
#
loop_
_entity_poly.entity_id
_entity_poly.type
_entity_poly.pdbx_seq_one_letter_code
_entity_poly.pdbx_strand_id
1 'polypeptide(L)'
;MRHYFEEKNPLDETGILNSINQHAQPLKNVKDLQPLLDRIGDAKIVMLGEASHGTHEYYTWRAQLSKKLIEEKGFNFIAVEGDWPDCYRLNRFIKGYDTDSKNVFKVLHEVPNRMHWWQ
;
A
#
# COMPACT_ATOMS: atom_id res chain seq x y z
N MET A 1 29.02 32.67 -34.31
CA MET A 1 29.29 31.23 -34.08
C MET A 1 29.47 31.06 -32.57
N ARG A 2 28.56 30.53 -31.78
CA ARG A 2 27.39 29.68 -31.97
C ARG A 2 26.48 29.94 -30.76
N HIS A 3 25.24 30.37 -30.98
CA HIS A 3 24.18 30.40 -29.98
C HIS A 3 23.66 28.96 -29.79
N TYR A 4 24.08 28.27 -28.74
CA TYR A 4 23.47 27.01 -28.30
C TYR A 4 23.49 27.00 -26.78
N PHE A 5 22.39 26.53 -26.18
CA PHE A 5 22.12 26.38 -24.73
C PHE A 5 21.48 27.56 -24.01
N GLU A 6 20.33 28.01 -24.52
CA GLU A 6 19.22 28.46 -23.66
C GLU A 6 17.95 27.73 -24.11
N GLU A 7 17.93 26.40 -23.95
CA GLU A 7 16.67 25.68 -23.95
C GLU A 7 15.98 25.97 -22.62
N LYS A 8 15.09 26.97 -22.62
CA LYS A 8 14.08 27.12 -21.56
C LYS A 8 13.33 25.80 -21.46
N ASN A 9 13.37 25.21 -20.27
CA ASN A 9 12.64 24.01 -19.91
C ASN A 9 11.21 24.08 -20.50
N PRO A 10 10.80 23.20 -21.44
CA PRO A 10 9.54 23.32 -22.18
C PRO A 10 8.28 23.01 -21.35
N LEU A 11 8.45 22.78 -20.04
CA LEU A 11 7.38 22.46 -19.12
C LEU A 11 6.97 23.72 -18.36
N ASP A 12 5.72 24.17 -18.56
CA ASP A 12 5.09 25.16 -17.71
C ASP A 12 4.87 24.55 -16.31
N GLU A 13 5.90 24.62 -15.46
CA GLU A 13 5.89 24.10 -14.10
C GLU A 13 4.72 24.66 -13.28
N THR A 14 4.38 25.94 -13.49
CA THR A 14 3.27 26.59 -12.78
C THR A 14 1.92 26.01 -13.22
N GLY A 15 1.74 25.82 -14.53
CA GLY A 15 0.58 25.13 -15.09
C GLY A 15 0.43 23.69 -14.58
N ILE A 16 1.54 22.94 -14.48
CA ILE A 16 1.55 21.56 -13.95
C ILE A 16 1.16 21.54 -12.47
N LEU A 17 1.75 22.41 -11.65
CA LEU A 17 1.44 22.48 -10.22
C LEU A 17 -0.03 22.85 -9.99
N ASN A 18 -0.56 23.81 -10.76
CA ASN A 18 -1.98 24.17 -10.70
C ASN A 18 -2.88 23.00 -11.09
N SER A 19 -2.53 22.26 -12.14
CA SER A 19 -3.28 21.07 -12.57
C SER A 19 -3.28 19.98 -11.50
N ILE A 20 -2.14 19.70 -10.87
CA ILE A 20 -2.06 18.73 -9.76
C ILE A 20 -2.94 19.19 -8.60
N ASN A 21 -2.82 20.45 -8.16
CA ASN A 21 -3.60 20.97 -7.02
C ASN A 21 -5.11 20.95 -7.29
N GLN A 22 -5.53 21.15 -8.54
CA GLN A 22 -6.94 21.13 -8.94
C GLN A 22 -7.56 19.72 -8.87
N HIS A 23 -6.77 18.67 -9.15
CA HIS A 23 -7.26 17.29 -9.23
C HIS A 23 -6.88 16.44 -8.01
N ALA A 24 -5.90 16.88 -7.23
CA ALA A 24 -5.48 16.19 -6.02
C ALA A 24 -6.59 16.21 -4.96
N GLN A 25 -6.80 15.06 -4.34
CA GLN A 25 -7.69 14.93 -3.20
C GLN A 25 -6.85 14.86 -1.93
N PRO A 26 -7.09 15.73 -0.92
CA PRO A 26 -6.36 15.67 0.33
C PRO A 26 -6.57 14.33 1.04
N LEU A 27 -5.49 13.72 1.54
CA LEU A 27 -5.53 12.50 2.35
C LEU A 27 -5.10 12.83 3.78
N LYS A 28 -6.07 13.08 4.66
CA LYS A 28 -5.87 13.45 6.07
C LYS A 28 -6.42 12.40 7.03
N ASN A 29 -7.50 11.73 6.66
CA ASN A 29 -8.17 10.74 7.48
C ASN A 29 -8.77 9.61 6.63
N VAL A 30 -9.23 8.55 7.28
CA VAL A 30 -9.73 7.33 6.61
C VAL A 30 -10.93 7.59 5.69
N LYS A 31 -11.76 8.62 5.94
CA LYS A 31 -12.89 8.96 5.07
C LYS A 31 -12.44 9.50 3.72
N ASP A 32 -11.24 10.06 3.65
CA ASP A 32 -10.68 10.61 2.42
C ASP A 32 -10.28 9.49 1.43
N LEU A 33 -10.34 8.22 1.85
CA LEU A 33 -10.22 7.06 0.94
C LEU A 33 -11.48 6.78 0.13
N GLN A 34 -12.63 7.41 0.45
CA GLN A 34 -13.89 7.12 -0.24
C GLN A 34 -13.82 7.34 -1.77
N PRO A 35 -13.28 8.46 -2.28
CA PRO A 35 -13.17 8.66 -3.73
C PRO A 35 -12.32 7.59 -4.42
N LEU A 36 -11.33 7.03 -3.72
CA LEU A 36 -10.51 5.93 -4.22
C LEU A 36 -11.33 4.63 -4.29
N LEU A 37 -12.12 4.31 -3.26
CA LEU A 37 -13.01 3.14 -3.24
C LEU A 37 -14.08 3.20 -4.33
N ASP A 38 -14.61 4.41 -4.58
CA ASP A 38 -15.57 4.64 -5.66
C ASP A 38 -14.90 4.38 -7.02
N ARG A 39 -13.66 4.88 -7.21
CA ARG A 39 -12.89 4.67 -8.44
C ARG A 39 -12.46 3.22 -8.67
N ILE A 40 -12.19 2.47 -7.61
CA ILE A 40 -11.92 1.02 -7.68
C ILE A 40 -13.13 0.28 -8.24
N GLY A 41 -14.36 0.77 -7.98
CA GLY A 41 -15.59 0.20 -8.53
C GLY A 41 -15.75 -1.29 -8.17
N ASP A 42 -15.92 -2.11 -9.21
CA ASP A 42 -16.12 -3.56 -9.14
C ASP A 42 -14.85 -4.35 -9.52
N ALA A 43 -13.67 -3.73 -9.41
CA ALA A 43 -12.41 -4.40 -9.69
C ALA A 43 -12.25 -5.64 -8.79
N LYS A 44 -11.90 -6.77 -9.41
CA LYS A 44 -11.65 -8.04 -8.68
C LYS A 44 -10.25 -8.14 -8.08
N ILE A 45 -9.31 -7.38 -8.62
CA ILE A 45 -7.91 -7.37 -8.22
C ILE A 45 -7.50 -5.91 -8.05
N VAL A 46 -6.95 -5.59 -6.89
CA VAL A 46 -6.40 -4.27 -6.55
C VAL A 46 -4.95 -4.47 -6.11
N MET A 47 -4.02 -3.84 -6.83
CA MET A 47 -2.59 -3.90 -6.51
C MET A 47 -2.19 -2.64 -5.74
N LEU A 48 -1.61 -2.82 -4.55
CA LEU A 48 -1.18 -1.73 -3.68
C LEU A 48 0.35 -1.67 -3.65
N GLY A 49 0.93 -0.69 -4.36
CA GLY A 49 2.36 -0.42 -4.34
C GLY A 49 2.78 0.52 -3.21
N GLU A 50 4.09 0.69 -3.02
CA GLU A 50 4.67 1.69 -2.12
C GLU A 50 5.80 2.45 -2.82
N ALA A 51 5.91 3.75 -2.53
CA ALA A 51 6.93 4.60 -3.15
C ALA A 51 8.31 4.43 -2.51
N SER A 52 8.38 3.96 -1.26
CA SER A 52 9.61 3.68 -0.55
C SER A 52 9.37 2.67 0.58
N HIS A 53 10.36 1.81 0.83
CA HIS A 53 10.40 0.99 2.04
C HIS A 53 10.69 1.87 3.27
N GLY A 54 9.95 1.69 4.36
CA GLY A 54 10.32 2.24 5.67
C GLY A 54 9.63 3.51 6.15
N THR A 55 8.61 4.03 5.47
CA THR A 55 7.79 5.14 6.01
C THR A 55 6.51 4.57 6.64
N HIS A 56 6.36 4.74 7.95
CA HIS A 56 5.26 4.19 8.75
C HIS A 56 3.86 4.56 8.20
N GLU A 57 3.78 5.71 7.55
CA GLU A 57 2.60 6.26 6.91
C GLU A 57 2.10 5.37 5.77
N TYR A 58 2.99 4.78 4.95
CA TYR A 58 2.58 3.88 3.87
C TYR A 58 1.93 2.61 4.43
N TYR A 59 2.51 2.01 5.46
CA TYR A 59 1.94 0.83 6.10
C TYR A 59 0.59 1.12 6.73
N THR A 60 0.46 2.28 7.38
CA THR A 60 -0.81 2.73 7.98
C THR A 60 -1.90 2.84 6.92
N TRP A 61 -1.64 3.54 5.81
CA TRP A 61 -2.63 3.71 4.75
C TRP A 61 -2.95 2.42 4.01
N ARG A 62 -1.95 1.55 3.76
CA ARG A 62 -2.19 0.24 3.16
C ARG A 62 -3.06 -0.64 4.06
N ALA A 63 -2.84 -0.62 5.37
CA ALA A 63 -3.67 -1.35 6.32
C ALA A 63 -5.11 -0.81 6.34
N GLN A 64 -5.29 0.51 6.41
CA GLN A 64 -6.63 1.15 6.39
C GLN A 64 -7.38 0.88 5.09
N LEU A 65 -6.71 0.99 3.94
CA LEU A 65 -7.30 0.71 2.64
C LEU A 65 -7.67 -0.77 2.50
N SER A 66 -6.77 -1.68 2.90
CA SER A 66 -7.04 -3.12 2.88
C SER A 66 -8.25 -3.48 3.74
N LYS A 67 -8.36 -2.88 4.94
CA LYS A 67 -9.51 -3.05 5.82
C LYS A 67 -10.81 -2.61 5.13
N LYS A 68 -10.86 -1.43 4.52
CA LYS A 68 -12.06 -0.96 3.81
C LYS A 68 -12.40 -1.83 2.60
N LEU A 69 -11.41 -2.33 1.87
CA LEU A 69 -11.65 -3.27 0.76
C LEU A 69 -12.28 -4.58 1.26
N ILE A 70 -11.86 -5.08 2.42
CA ILE A 70 -12.49 -6.25 3.03
C ILE A 70 -13.92 -5.92 3.49
N GLU A 71 -14.09 -4.87 4.29
CA GLU A 71 -15.34 -4.54 4.96
C GLU A 71 -16.43 -4.05 3.99
N GLU A 72 -16.07 -3.27 2.97
CA GLU A 72 -17.04 -2.57 2.11
C GLU A 72 -17.11 -3.13 0.69
N LYS A 73 -16.04 -3.77 0.22
CA LYS A 73 -15.96 -4.33 -1.15
C LYS A 73 -15.91 -5.86 -1.16
N GLY A 74 -15.91 -6.52 0.01
CA GLY A 74 -16.01 -7.97 0.12
C GLY A 74 -14.75 -8.74 -0.28
N PHE A 75 -13.58 -8.08 -0.34
CA PHE A 75 -12.32 -8.78 -0.56
C PHE A 75 -12.05 -9.75 0.60
N ASN A 76 -11.62 -10.96 0.30
CA ASN A 76 -11.39 -12.01 1.30
C ASN A 76 -10.01 -12.70 1.16
N PHE A 77 -9.15 -12.16 0.30
CA PHE A 77 -7.80 -12.64 0.06
C PHE A 77 -6.84 -11.46 -0.06
N ILE A 78 -5.71 -11.54 0.65
CA ILE A 78 -4.61 -10.60 0.55
C ILE A 78 -3.37 -11.38 0.16
N ALA A 79 -2.79 -11.02 -0.99
CA ALA A 79 -1.46 -11.46 -1.37
C ALA A 79 -0.44 -10.45 -0.82
N VAL A 80 0.58 -10.94 -0.14
CA VAL A 80 1.71 -10.13 0.34
C VAL A 80 2.97 -10.58 -0.37
N GLU A 81 3.88 -9.64 -0.61
CA GLU A 81 5.22 -9.92 -1.10
C GLU A 81 6.02 -10.58 0.04
N GLY A 82 6.16 -11.90 -0.01
CA GLY A 82 6.85 -12.67 1.02
C GLY A 82 6.90 -14.16 0.72
N ASP A 83 7.71 -14.89 1.48
CA ASP A 83 7.89 -16.31 1.31
C ASP A 83 6.60 -17.08 1.67
N TRP A 84 6.26 -18.06 0.84
CA TRP A 84 5.03 -18.86 0.98
C TRP A 84 4.89 -19.55 2.35
N PRO A 85 5.92 -20.21 2.91
CA PRO A 85 5.79 -20.89 4.21
C PRO A 85 5.39 -19.94 5.34
N ASP A 86 5.90 -18.71 5.33
CA ASP A 86 5.65 -17.72 6.38
C ASP A 86 4.25 -17.14 6.26
N CYS A 87 3.85 -16.80 5.03
CA CYS A 87 2.48 -16.37 4.74
C CYS A 87 1.46 -17.46 5.10
N TYR A 88 1.80 -18.73 4.85
CA TYR A 88 0.94 -19.86 5.18
C TYR A 88 0.77 -20.04 6.69
N ARG A 89 1.85 -19.91 7.49
CA ARG A 89 1.79 -19.92 8.96
C ARG A 89 0.91 -18.80 9.50
N LEU A 90 1.10 -17.58 9.00
CA LEU A 90 0.26 -16.44 9.38
C LEU A 90 -1.22 -16.67 9.03
N ASN A 91 -1.51 -17.19 7.84
CA ASN A 91 -2.87 -17.53 7.44
C ASN A 91 -3.49 -18.61 8.35
N ARG A 92 -2.73 -19.63 8.78
CA ARG A 92 -3.21 -20.62 9.75
C ARG A 92 -3.54 -19.99 11.10
N PHE A 93 -2.69 -19.10 11.60
CA PHE A 93 -2.94 -18.35 12.83
C PHE A 93 -4.21 -17.51 12.72
N ILE A 94 -4.39 -16.73 11.66
CA ILE A 94 -5.58 -15.89 11.42
C ILE A 94 -6.86 -16.73 11.36
N LYS A 95 -6.79 -17.93 10.76
CA LYS A 95 -7.93 -18.86 10.65
C LYS A 95 -8.18 -19.71 11.90
N GLY A 96 -7.36 -19.56 12.96
CA GLY A 96 -7.48 -20.35 14.19
C GLY A 96 -7.08 -21.83 14.03
N TYR A 97 -6.31 -22.17 12.99
CA TYR A 97 -5.76 -23.53 12.77
C TYR A 97 -4.42 -23.77 13.47
N ASP A 98 -3.94 -22.76 14.20
CA ASP A 98 -2.77 -22.86 15.06
C ASP A 98 -3.26 -22.85 16.52
N THR A 99 -3.09 -23.97 17.21
CA THR A 99 -3.50 -24.14 18.61
C THR A 99 -2.41 -23.74 19.60
N ASP A 100 -1.17 -23.57 19.12
CA ASP A 100 0.02 -23.45 19.96
C ASP A 100 0.49 -21.99 20.03
N SER A 101 0.30 -21.24 18.94
CA SER A 101 0.60 -19.81 18.88
C SER A 101 -0.57 -18.98 19.38
N LYS A 102 -0.45 -18.38 20.56
CA LYS A 102 -1.42 -17.41 21.11
C LYS A 102 -1.11 -15.95 20.74
N ASN A 103 0.02 -15.70 20.08
CA ASN A 103 0.55 -14.37 19.85
C ASN A 103 1.06 -14.21 18.41
N VAL A 104 0.49 -13.25 17.67
CA VAL A 104 0.87 -12.94 16.29
C VAL A 104 2.34 -12.51 16.16
N PHE A 105 2.88 -11.79 17.16
CA PHE A 105 4.29 -11.41 17.16
C PHE A 105 5.20 -12.62 17.22
N LYS A 106 4.81 -13.66 17.98
CA LYS A 106 5.57 -14.92 18.03
C LYS A 106 5.56 -15.62 16.67
N VAL A 107 4.40 -15.68 16.00
CA VAL A 107 4.28 -16.25 14.65
C VAL A 107 5.15 -15.51 13.63
N LEU A 108 5.23 -14.18 13.72
CA LEU A 108 6.05 -13.35 12.83
C LEU A 108 7.55 -13.40 13.16
N HIS A 109 7.93 -13.56 14.43
CA HIS A 109 9.35 -13.62 14.87
C HIS A 109 9.97 -15.02 14.79
N GLU A 110 9.16 -16.08 14.84
CA GLU A 110 9.61 -17.47 14.63
C GLU A 110 9.78 -17.82 13.15
N VAL A 111 9.48 -16.87 12.25
CA VAL A 111 9.94 -16.90 10.86
C VAL A 111 11.46 -16.77 10.87
N PRO A 112 12.22 -17.82 10.48
CA PRO A 112 13.67 -17.74 10.47
C PRO A 112 14.10 -16.73 9.41
N ASN A 113 14.58 -15.56 9.86
CA ASN A 113 15.36 -14.56 9.13
C ASN A 113 15.52 -14.79 7.62
N ARG A 114 14.52 -14.40 6.82
CA ARG A 114 14.68 -14.01 5.39
C ARG A 114 13.70 -12.95 4.89
N MET A 115 12.93 -12.30 5.76
CA MET A 115 12.35 -10.99 5.42
C MET A 115 13.43 -9.93 5.63
N HIS A 116 14.29 -9.70 4.62
CA HIS A 116 15.34 -8.67 4.65
C HIS A 116 14.80 -7.21 4.64
N TRP A 117 13.50 -7.00 4.84
CA TRP A 117 12.82 -5.72 4.55
C TRP A 117 12.11 -5.07 5.74
N TRP A 118 12.46 -5.46 6.98
CA TRP A 118 11.97 -4.80 8.19
C TRP A 118 13.13 -4.56 9.17
N GLN A 119 13.92 -3.52 8.90
CA GLN A 119 14.71 -2.79 9.89
C GLN A 119 14.45 -1.30 9.74
#